data_AF-A0A0F8W859-F1
#
_entry.id   AF-A0A0F8W859-F1
#
_cell.length_a   1.000
_cell.length_b   1.000
_cell.length_c   1.000
_cell.angle_alpha   90.00
_cell.angle_beta   90.00
_cell.angle_gamma   90.00
#
_symmetry.space_group_name_H-M   'P 1'
#
loop_
_entity.id
_entity.type
_entity.pdbx_description
1 polymer ?
#
loop_
_entity_poly.entity_id
_entity_poly.type
_entity_poly.pdbx_seq_one_letter_code
_entity_poly.pdbx_strand_id
1 'polypeptide(L)'
;MSALSNPQIRTTDTHIYFLGGILSNWYASPKAFIGTRALDLCIATLDAMQIPHPDEAAVSTRLIRDFRFGRGEQWMMAMKAWLFEGVPGADQQPPGLNLDEFRRLQNQVLATRGAPADPQRKELWGSALCRILRTNSPKAQKMIGRKVPGFRDDLWSRAAGVIVVAGCVARAEVDPELKALYLASRGRKFVEGSRNDCVWAVGLDWMSEEILDERNWRGMNKLGESHDAAAKILLCGK
;
A
#
# COMPACT_ATOMS: atom_id res chain seq x y z
N MET A 1 -6.42 28.39 0.27
CA MET A 1 -5.36 27.99 1.21
C MET A 1 -4.35 27.15 0.46
N SER A 2 -3.05 27.30 0.73
CA SER A 2 -2.00 26.49 0.09
C SER A 2 -2.17 25.02 0.47
N ALA A 3 -1.95 24.07 -0.44
CA ALA A 3 -1.92 22.64 -0.11
C ALA A 3 -0.86 22.30 0.95
N LEU A 4 0.15 23.17 1.12
CA LEU A 4 1.19 23.06 2.14
C LEU A 4 0.75 23.61 3.52
N SER A 5 -0.40 24.29 3.60
CA SER A 5 -0.99 24.74 4.87
C SER A 5 -1.78 23.60 5.51
N ASN A 6 -1.09 22.52 5.86
CA ASN A 6 -1.65 21.36 6.55
C ASN A 6 -1.02 21.26 7.96
N PRO A 7 -1.80 21.19 9.06
CA PRO A 7 -1.27 21.19 10.42
C PRO A 7 -0.41 19.96 10.76
N GLN A 8 -0.42 18.93 9.91
CA GLN A 8 0.38 17.70 10.07
C GLN A 8 1.62 17.69 9.17
N ILE A 9 1.97 18.84 8.60
CA ILE A 9 3.10 19.02 7.69
C ILE A 9 3.93 20.24 8.14
N ARG A 10 5.25 20.08 8.17
CA ARG A 10 6.24 21.15 8.34
C ARG A 10 7.06 21.26 7.05
N THR A 11 7.07 22.44 6.43
CA THR A 11 7.74 22.68 5.14
C THR A 11 8.96 23.58 5.32
N THR A 12 10.08 23.21 4.70
CA THR A 12 11.27 24.06 4.50
C THR A 12 11.45 24.38 3.02
N ASP A 13 12.55 25.01 2.63
CA ASP A 13 12.85 25.21 1.20
C ASP A 13 13.12 23.90 0.45
N THR A 14 13.58 22.87 1.15
CA THR A 14 14.07 21.61 0.57
C THR A 14 13.25 20.38 0.97
N HIS A 15 12.45 20.45 2.04
CA HIS A 15 11.77 19.28 2.60
C HIS A 15 10.33 19.56 3.01
N ILE A 16 9.54 18.48 3.05
CA ILE A 16 8.19 18.40 3.60
C ILE A 16 8.21 17.29 4.66
N TYR A 17 8.31 17.69 5.93
CA TYR A 17 8.27 16.78 7.07
C TYR A 17 6.81 16.52 7.47
N PHE A 18 6.48 15.28 7.80
CA PHE A 18 5.13 14.92 8.23
C PHE A 18 5.13 13.78 9.25
N LEU A 19 4.05 13.69 9.99
CA LEU A 19 3.67 12.51 10.77
C LEU A 19 2.15 12.38 10.75
N GLY A 20 1.65 11.26 10.25
CA GLY A 20 0.20 11.07 10.10
C GLY A 20 -0.36 11.83 8.90
N GLY A 21 -1.65 12.16 8.96
CA GLY A 21 -2.32 12.97 7.95
C GLY A 21 -2.35 12.38 6.55
N ILE A 22 -2.66 13.22 5.57
CA ILE A 22 -2.88 12.80 4.17
C ILE A 22 -1.68 12.06 3.54
N LEU A 23 -0.47 12.22 4.08
CA LEU A 23 0.72 11.49 3.62
C LEU A 23 0.85 10.11 4.29
N SER A 24 0.34 9.88 5.49
CA SER A 24 0.45 8.58 6.16
C SER A 24 -0.33 7.46 5.46
N ASN A 25 0.28 6.27 5.38
CA ASN A 25 -0.41 5.05 4.94
C ASN A 25 -1.61 4.67 5.83
N TRP A 26 -1.69 5.20 7.05
CA TRP A 26 -2.79 4.96 7.97
C TRP A 26 -3.97 5.91 7.76
N TYR A 27 -3.82 6.93 6.91
CA TYR A 27 -4.86 7.90 6.63
C TYR A 27 -6.00 7.34 5.80
N ALA A 28 -7.21 7.81 6.09
CA ALA A 28 -8.42 7.39 5.40
C ALA A 28 -8.49 8.17 4.10
N SER A 29 -8.31 7.52 2.96
CA SER A 29 -8.52 8.18 1.69
C SER A 29 -9.99 8.62 1.58
N PRO A 30 -10.28 9.90 1.25
CA PRO A 30 -11.66 10.37 1.08
C PRO A 30 -12.42 9.57 0.00
N LYS A 31 -11.68 9.09 -1.01
CA LYS A 31 -12.16 8.15 -2.03
C LYS A 31 -11.24 6.95 -2.10
N ALA A 32 -11.81 5.75 -2.09
CA ALA A 32 -11.04 4.53 -2.25
C ALA A 32 -10.50 4.40 -3.69
N PHE A 33 -9.22 4.08 -3.83
CA PHE A 33 -8.61 3.79 -5.13
C PHE A 33 -8.82 2.33 -5.51
N ILE A 34 -8.84 2.03 -6.81
CA ILE A 34 -9.11 0.69 -7.34
C ILE A 34 -7.79 -0.06 -7.45
N GLY A 35 -7.77 -1.32 -7.00
CA GLY A 35 -6.60 -2.17 -7.01
C GLY A 35 -6.04 -2.42 -8.41
N THR A 36 -6.87 -2.55 -9.44
CA THR A 36 -6.43 -2.69 -10.84
C THR A 36 -5.42 -1.61 -11.20
N ARG A 37 -5.75 -0.34 -10.91
CA ARG A 37 -4.88 0.79 -11.24
C ARG A 37 -3.55 0.73 -10.47
N ALA A 38 -3.59 0.40 -9.18
CA ALA A 38 -2.38 0.29 -8.37
C ALA A 38 -1.52 -0.92 -8.77
N LEU A 39 -2.13 -2.04 -9.17
CA LEU A 39 -1.41 -3.23 -9.59
C LEU A 39 -0.73 -3.02 -10.95
N ASP A 40 -1.44 -2.44 -11.92
CA ASP A 40 -0.89 -2.13 -13.25
C ASP A 40 0.33 -1.19 -13.18
N LEU A 41 0.40 -0.36 -12.13
CA LEU A 41 1.53 0.56 -11.88
C LEU A 41 2.79 -0.14 -11.34
N CYS A 42 2.68 -1.33 -10.75
CA CYS A 42 3.84 -2.03 -10.16
C CYS A 42 4.18 -3.36 -10.83
N ILE A 43 3.24 -4.04 -11.49
CA ILE A 43 3.45 -5.42 -11.96
C ILE A 43 4.64 -5.56 -12.91
N ALA A 44 4.74 -4.71 -13.94
CA ALA A 44 5.86 -4.74 -14.88
C ALA A 44 7.22 -4.47 -14.23
N THR A 45 7.24 -3.67 -13.14
CA THR A 45 8.47 -3.43 -12.38
C THR A 45 8.81 -4.63 -11.50
N LEU A 46 7.82 -5.30 -10.90
CA LEU A 46 8.03 -6.55 -10.16
C LEU A 46 8.58 -7.66 -11.08
N ASP A 47 8.04 -7.78 -12.30
CA ASP A 47 8.53 -8.68 -13.34
C ASP A 47 10.00 -8.38 -13.70
N ALA A 48 10.31 -7.11 -14.00
CA ALA A 48 11.67 -6.68 -14.32
C ALA A 48 12.68 -6.95 -13.18
N MET A 49 12.20 -6.85 -11.93
CA MET A 49 12.97 -7.18 -10.74
C MET A 49 13.00 -8.69 -10.44
N GLN A 50 12.32 -9.52 -11.24
CA GLN A 50 12.19 -10.97 -11.02
C GLN A 50 11.66 -11.30 -9.62
N ILE A 51 10.68 -10.52 -9.14
CA ILE A 51 9.97 -10.81 -7.89
C ILE A 51 8.86 -11.82 -8.22
N PRO A 52 8.91 -13.06 -7.69
CA PRO A 52 7.84 -14.02 -7.93
C PRO A 52 6.53 -13.53 -7.34
N HIS A 53 5.45 -13.63 -8.12
CA HIS A 53 4.11 -13.28 -7.67
C HIS A 53 3.06 -14.18 -8.34
N PRO A 54 1.84 -14.27 -7.78
CA PRO A 54 0.75 -15.00 -8.39
C PRO A 54 0.44 -14.51 -9.82
N ASP A 55 -0.04 -15.44 -10.65
CA ASP A 55 -0.47 -15.20 -12.03
C ASP A 55 -1.59 -14.15 -12.11
N GLU A 56 -1.74 -13.45 -13.24
CA GLU A 56 -2.80 -12.45 -13.43
C GLU A 56 -4.22 -13.04 -13.30
N ALA A 57 -4.40 -14.30 -13.72
CA ALA A 57 -5.66 -15.00 -13.64
C ALA A 57 -5.91 -15.64 -12.25
N ALA A 58 -4.92 -15.66 -11.36
CA ALA A 58 -5.06 -16.18 -10.00
C ALA A 58 -6.20 -15.46 -9.26
N VAL A 59 -6.91 -16.19 -8.40
CA VAL A 59 -8.04 -15.64 -7.64
C VAL A 59 -7.57 -14.51 -6.73
N SER A 60 -6.41 -14.65 -6.10
CA SER A 60 -5.82 -13.61 -5.23
C SER A 60 -5.53 -12.31 -6.00
N THR A 61 -4.96 -12.43 -7.21
CA THR A 61 -4.69 -11.29 -8.10
C THR A 61 -5.98 -10.61 -8.52
N ARG A 62 -7.00 -11.38 -8.92
CA ARG A 62 -8.33 -10.85 -9.26
C ARG A 62 -9.00 -10.17 -8.06
N LEU A 63 -8.88 -10.74 -6.86
CA LEU A 63 -9.38 -10.13 -5.63
C LEU A 63 -8.74 -8.76 -5.38
N ILE A 64 -7.42 -8.64 -5.57
CA ILE A 64 -6.73 -7.36 -5.44
C ILE A 64 -7.19 -6.38 -6.52
N ARG A 65 -7.23 -6.80 -7.80
CA ARG A 65 -7.64 -5.94 -8.92
C ARG A 65 -9.01 -5.29 -8.66
N ASP A 66 -10.01 -6.10 -8.31
CA ASP A 66 -11.39 -5.60 -8.10
C ASP A 66 -11.59 -4.86 -6.77
N PHE A 67 -10.66 -4.96 -5.82
CA PHE A 67 -10.84 -4.36 -4.50
C PHE A 67 -10.67 -2.83 -4.52
N ARG A 68 -11.44 -2.16 -3.65
CA ARG A 68 -11.36 -0.71 -3.42
C ARG A 68 -10.64 -0.45 -2.11
N PHE A 69 -9.41 0.05 -2.20
CA PHE A 69 -8.56 0.30 -1.04
C PHE A 69 -8.84 1.67 -0.43
N GLY A 70 -9.24 1.69 0.83
CA GLY A 70 -9.51 2.93 1.55
C GLY A 70 -8.27 3.58 2.16
N ARG A 71 -7.14 2.87 2.23
CA ARG A 71 -5.89 3.32 2.90
C ARG A 71 -4.66 2.67 2.25
N GLY A 72 -3.51 3.33 2.39
CA GLY A 72 -2.23 2.78 1.93
C GLY A 72 -1.80 1.52 2.68
N GLU A 73 -2.03 1.45 3.99
CA GLU A 73 -1.70 0.28 4.83
C GLU A 73 -2.47 -0.97 4.38
N GLN A 74 -3.75 -0.83 3.98
CA GLN A 74 -4.55 -1.95 3.51
C GLN A 74 -3.97 -2.53 2.22
N TRP A 75 -3.61 -1.64 1.27
CA TRP A 75 -2.96 -2.01 0.02
C TRP A 75 -1.62 -2.69 0.26
N MET A 76 -0.74 -2.05 1.05
CA MET A 76 0.60 -2.55 1.34
C MET A 76 0.55 -3.94 1.99
N MET A 77 -0.32 -4.14 2.98
CA MET A 77 -0.43 -5.44 3.67
C MET A 77 -1.14 -6.49 2.78
N ALA A 78 -2.12 -6.11 1.95
CA ALA A 78 -2.75 -7.03 1.01
C ALA A 78 -1.75 -7.53 -0.03
N MET A 79 -0.93 -6.63 -0.59
CA MET A 79 0.14 -6.98 -1.53
C MET A 79 1.21 -7.85 -0.87
N LYS A 80 1.52 -7.62 0.41
CA LYS A 80 2.39 -8.50 1.18
C LYS A 80 1.82 -9.92 1.29
N ALA A 81 0.53 -10.05 1.63
CA ALA A 81 -0.12 -11.35 1.67
C ALA A 81 -0.13 -12.03 0.30
N TRP A 82 -0.48 -11.28 -0.76
CA TRP A 82 -0.48 -11.77 -2.13
C TRP A 82 0.87 -12.28 -2.62
N LEU A 83 1.98 -11.62 -2.25
CA LEU A 83 3.32 -12.09 -2.64
C LEU A 83 3.76 -13.39 -1.95
N PHE A 84 3.33 -13.63 -0.71
CA PHE A 84 4.01 -14.61 0.15
C PHE A 84 3.12 -15.72 0.69
N GLU A 85 1.82 -15.48 0.84
CA GLU A 85 0.94 -16.43 1.51
C GLU A 85 0.78 -17.73 0.71
N GLY A 86 0.77 -17.64 -0.63
CA GLY A 86 0.64 -18.79 -1.52
C GLY A 86 -0.63 -19.58 -1.23
N VAL A 87 -1.80 -18.92 -1.28
CA VAL A 87 -3.07 -19.50 -0.83
C VAL A 87 -3.45 -20.69 -1.72
N PRO A 88 -3.55 -21.91 -1.17
CA PRO A 88 -3.90 -23.11 -1.94
C PRO A 88 -5.22 -22.93 -2.69
N GLY A 89 -5.23 -23.31 -3.96
CA GLY A 89 -6.38 -23.17 -4.85
C GLY A 89 -6.69 -21.74 -5.34
N ALA A 90 -6.17 -20.69 -4.70
CA ALA A 90 -6.27 -19.33 -5.22
C ALA A 90 -5.11 -18.99 -6.17
N ASP A 91 -3.91 -19.48 -5.84
CA ASP A 91 -2.65 -19.13 -6.54
C ASP A 91 -2.09 -20.27 -7.41
N GLN A 92 -2.59 -21.50 -7.25
CA GLN A 92 -1.96 -22.69 -7.83
C GLN A 92 -2.46 -23.08 -9.22
N GLN A 93 -3.69 -22.72 -9.59
CA GLN A 93 -4.21 -22.76 -10.97
C GLN A 93 -5.39 -21.78 -11.04
N PRO A 94 -5.51 -20.91 -12.06
CA PRO A 94 -6.71 -20.11 -12.20
C PRO A 94 -7.85 -21.09 -12.46
N PRO A 95 -8.82 -21.24 -11.54
CA PRO A 95 -10.05 -21.87 -11.96
C PRO A 95 -10.54 -20.99 -13.11
N GLY A 96 -10.97 -21.58 -14.22
CA GLY A 96 -11.55 -20.88 -15.37
C GLY A 96 -12.88 -20.22 -14.99
N LEU A 97 -12.93 -19.53 -13.85
CA LEU A 97 -14.09 -18.85 -13.31
C LEU A 97 -14.40 -17.71 -14.24
N ASN A 98 -15.58 -17.79 -14.83
CA ASN A 98 -16.15 -16.64 -15.49
C ASN A 98 -16.41 -15.52 -14.46
N LEU A 99 -16.85 -14.36 -14.96
CA LEU A 99 -17.04 -13.18 -14.13
C LEU A 99 -18.06 -13.39 -13.00
N ASP A 100 -19.15 -14.11 -13.26
CA ASP A 100 -20.22 -14.32 -12.29
C ASP A 100 -19.85 -15.30 -11.19
N GLU A 101 -19.08 -16.34 -11.55
CA GLU A 101 -18.50 -17.27 -10.58
C GLU A 101 -17.50 -16.57 -9.65
N PHE A 102 -16.63 -15.73 -10.21
CA PHE A 102 -15.69 -14.96 -9.42
C PHE A 102 -16.40 -13.95 -8.50
N ARG A 103 -17.42 -13.23 -8.98
CA ARG A 103 -18.20 -12.32 -8.14
C ARG A 103 -18.88 -13.04 -6.98
N ARG A 104 -19.44 -14.22 -7.22
CA ARG A 104 -20.01 -15.05 -6.15
C ARG A 104 -18.95 -15.49 -5.13
N LEU A 105 -17.79 -15.93 -5.61
CA LEU A 105 -16.66 -16.29 -4.75
C LEU A 105 -16.19 -15.10 -3.91
N GLN A 106 -15.93 -13.96 -4.54
CA GLN A 106 -15.49 -12.71 -3.92
C GLN A 106 -16.46 -12.28 -2.81
N ASN A 107 -17.76 -12.24 -3.09
CA ASN A 107 -18.78 -11.88 -2.10
C ASN A 107 -18.75 -12.80 -0.87
N GLN A 108 -18.50 -14.10 -1.06
CA GLN A 108 -18.44 -15.06 0.04
C GLN A 108 -17.14 -14.92 0.85
N VAL A 109 -15.99 -14.82 0.20
CA VAL A 109 -14.69 -14.76 0.90
C VAL A 109 -14.41 -13.39 1.51
N LEU A 110 -15.06 -12.33 1.04
CA LEU A 110 -14.98 -11.00 1.62
C LEU A 110 -16.16 -10.65 2.56
N ALA A 111 -17.07 -11.59 2.81
CA ALA A 111 -18.12 -11.41 3.82
C ALA A 111 -17.51 -11.28 5.24
N THR A 112 -17.93 -10.27 6.00
CA THR A 112 -17.42 -10.00 7.37
C THR A 112 -17.90 -11.00 8.41
N ARG A 113 -18.96 -11.77 8.11
CA ARG A 113 -19.54 -12.81 8.97
C ARG A 113 -19.98 -14.01 8.13
N GLY A 114 -20.07 -15.17 8.78
CA GLY A 114 -20.49 -16.42 8.15
C GLY A 114 -19.40 -16.98 7.24
N ALA A 115 -18.40 -17.64 7.83
CA ALA A 115 -17.38 -18.34 7.06
C ALA A 115 -18.07 -19.33 6.08
N PRO A 116 -17.59 -19.45 4.83
CA PRO A 116 -18.16 -20.38 3.86
C PRO A 116 -18.17 -21.82 4.41
N ALA A 117 -19.22 -22.58 4.07
CA ALA A 117 -19.33 -23.99 4.44
C ALA A 117 -18.36 -24.86 3.62
N ASP A 118 -18.14 -24.49 2.36
CA ASP A 118 -17.19 -25.15 1.47
C ASP A 118 -15.74 -25.03 2.02
N PRO A 119 -15.00 -26.14 2.19
CA PRO A 119 -13.68 -26.13 2.81
C PRO A 119 -12.66 -25.23 2.09
N GLN A 120 -12.63 -25.25 0.77
CA GLN A 120 -11.67 -24.47 -0.02
C GLN A 120 -11.97 -22.97 0.10
N ARG A 121 -13.25 -22.59 0.04
CA ARG A 121 -13.68 -21.21 0.25
C ARG A 121 -13.47 -20.76 1.70
N LYS A 122 -13.60 -21.65 2.67
CA LYS A 122 -13.33 -21.37 4.09
C LYS A 122 -11.84 -21.10 4.31
N GLU A 123 -10.97 -21.85 3.64
CA GLU A 123 -9.53 -21.62 3.66
C GLU A 123 -9.16 -20.27 3.04
N LEU A 124 -9.67 -19.95 1.85
CA LEU A 124 -9.47 -18.64 1.22
C LEU A 124 -10.05 -17.51 2.09
N TRP A 125 -11.24 -17.69 2.68
CA TRP A 125 -11.79 -16.75 3.64
C TRP A 125 -10.89 -16.58 4.88
N GLY A 126 -10.19 -17.64 5.31
CA GLY A 126 -9.25 -17.62 6.43
C GLY A 126 -7.89 -16.97 6.12
N SER A 127 -7.56 -16.79 4.84
CA SER A 127 -6.28 -16.22 4.39
C SER A 127 -5.98 -14.83 4.97
N ALA A 128 -4.70 -14.52 5.15
CA ALA A 128 -4.21 -13.20 5.50
C ALA A 128 -4.69 -12.17 4.49
N LEU A 129 -4.64 -12.47 3.18
CA LEU A 129 -5.16 -11.59 2.14
C LEU A 129 -6.63 -11.23 2.39
N CYS A 130 -7.54 -12.21 2.44
CA CYS A 130 -8.97 -11.91 2.63
C CYS A 130 -9.23 -11.25 3.99
N ARG A 131 -8.52 -11.63 5.06
CA ARG A 131 -8.65 -10.97 6.36
C ARG A 131 -8.23 -9.50 6.34
N ILE A 132 -7.19 -9.14 5.57
CA ILE A 132 -6.74 -7.75 5.38
C ILE A 132 -7.76 -6.97 4.55
N LEU A 133 -8.25 -7.55 3.46
CA LEU A 133 -9.28 -6.93 2.61
C LEU A 133 -10.59 -6.67 3.38
N ARG A 134 -10.97 -7.56 4.29
CA ARG A 134 -12.21 -7.41 5.10
C ARG A 134 -12.15 -6.36 6.20
N THR A 135 -10.96 -5.97 6.68
CA THR A 135 -10.84 -5.05 7.81
C THR A 135 -10.47 -3.64 7.38
N ASN A 136 -11.14 -2.65 7.96
CA ASN A 136 -10.85 -1.22 7.74
C ASN A 136 -9.92 -0.61 8.81
N SER A 137 -9.48 -1.42 9.78
CA SER A 137 -8.58 -0.96 10.85
C SER A 137 -7.11 -1.11 10.41
N PRO A 138 -6.36 -0.01 10.25
CA PRO A 138 -4.95 -0.09 9.86
C PRO A 138 -4.10 -0.86 10.88
N LYS A 139 -4.45 -0.78 12.17
CA LYS A 139 -3.83 -1.60 13.22
C LYS A 139 -4.06 -3.09 12.96
N ALA A 140 -5.28 -3.50 12.60
CA ALA A 140 -5.58 -4.89 12.28
C ALA A 140 -4.86 -5.35 10.99
N GLN A 141 -4.85 -4.53 9.95
CA GLN A 141 -4.13 -4.78 8.69
C GLN A 141 -2.65 -5.04 8.97
N LYS A 142 -1.98 -4.14 9.71
CA LYS A 142 -0.58 -4.27 10.10
C LYS A 142 -0.31 -5.51 10.95
N MET A 143 -1.19 -5.83 11.90
CA MET A 143 -1.05 -7.04 12.72
C MET A 143 -1.15 -8.33 11.90
N ILE A 144 -2.06 -8.39 10.92
CA ILE A 144 -2.19 -9.55 10.04
C ILE A 144 -0.98 -9.62 9.10
N GLY A 145 -0.59 -8.51 8.50
CA GLY A 145 0.56 -8.41 7.59
C GLY A 145 1.91 -8.78 8.22
N ARG A 146 2.06 -8.64 9.54
CA ARG A 146 3.22 -9.12 10.32
C ARG A 146 3.27 -10.65 10.46
N LYS A 147 2.15 -11.34 10.20
CA LYS A 147 1.99 -12.80 10.37
C LYS A 147 1.67 -13.51 9.06
N VAL A 148 1.98 -12.89 7.92
CA VAL A 148 1.79 -13.50 6.60
C VAL A 148 2.67 -14.76 6.50
N PRO A 149 2.08 -15.94 6.22
CA PRO A 149 2.83 -17.17 5.96
C PRO A 149 3.78 -17.00 4.77
N GLY A 150 4.89 -17.72 4.75
CA GLY A 150 5.86 -17.68 3.64
C GLY A 150 6.61 -16.35 3.48
N PHE A 151 6.48 -15.42 4.44
CA PHE A 151 7.14 -14.12 4.35
C PHE A 151 8.65 -14.24 4.18
N ARG A 152 9.17 -13.55 3.15
CA ARG A 152 10.59 -13.44 2.84
C ARG A 152 11.04 -12.00 2.85
N ASP A 153 11.86 -11.65 3.82
CA ASP A 153 12.34 -10.27 4.01
C ASP A 153 13.22 -9.79 2.85
N ASP A 154 14.04 -10.68 2.29
CA ASP A 154 14.92 -10.39 1.17
C ASP A 154 14.12 -9.97 -0.10
N LEU A 155 13.00 -10.64 -0.37
CA LEU A 155 12.10 -10.28 -1.47
C LEU A 155 11.28 -9.03 -1.12
N TRP A 156 10.79 -8.93 0.11
CA TRP A 156 9.96 -7.80 0.53
C TRP A 156 10.73 -6.48 0.56
N SER A 157 11.98 -6.51 1.01
CA SER A 157 12.85 -5.33 1.05
C SER A 157 13.05 -4.68 -0.32
N ARG A 158 12.98 -5.50 -1.38
CA ARG A 158 13.04 -5.11 -2.80
C ARG A 158 11.67 -4.68 -3.33
N ALA A 159 10.62 -5.45 -3.07
CA ALA A 159 9.29 -5.22 -3.65
C ALA A 159 8.50 -4.07 -2.99
N ALA A 160 8.66 -3.86 -1.68
CA ALA A 160 7.78 -2.99 -0.89
C ALA A 160 7.76 -1.54 -1.39
N GLY A 161 8.90 -0.99 -1.81
CA GLY A 161 8.99 0.38 -2.32
C GLY A 161 8.11 0.58 -3.56
N VAL A 162 8.25 -0.29 -4.55
CA VAL A 162 7.47 -0.26 -5.80
C VAL A 162 5.96 -0.38 -5.50
N ILE A 163 5.60 -1.29 -4.59
CA ILE A 163 4.21 -1.49 -4.17
C ILE A 163 3.65 -0.23 -3.50
N VAL A 164 4.38 0.39 -2.58
CA VAL A 164 3.89 1.58 -1.86
C VAL A 164 3.82 2.79 -2.80
N VAL A 165 4.78 2.98 -3.71
CA VAL A 165 4.71 4.00 -4.76
C VAL A 165 3.44 3.87 -5.58
N ALA A 166 3.12 2.67 -6.06
CA ALA A 166 1.93 2.43 -6.87
C ALA A 166 0.63 2.75 -6.10
N GLY A 167 0.55 2.39 -4.82
CA GLY A 167 -0.55 2.78 -3.95
C GLY A 167 -0.65 4.30 -3.75
N CYS A 168 0.47 4.98 -3.57
CA CYS A 168 0.53 6.44 -3.44
C CYS A 168 0.06 7.16 -4.72
N VAL A 169 0.46 6.68 -5.90
CA VAL A 169 0.01 7.22 -7.19
C VAL A 169 -1.49 7.01 -7.36
N ALA A 170 -1.98 5.77 -7.23
CA ALA A 170 -3.40 5.44 -7.40
C ALA A 170 -4.30 6.21 -6.41
N ARG A 171 -3.82 6.42 -5.17
CA ARG A 171 -4.52 7.23 -4.18
C ARG A 171 -4.58 8.70 -4.59
N ALA A 172 -3.47 9.29 -5.03
CA ALA A 172 -3.43 10.69 -5.47
C ALA A 172 -4.25 10.93 -6.76
N GLU A 173 -4.43 9.92 -7.61
CA GLU A 173 -5.32 10.04 -8.78
C GLU A 173 -6.80 10.25 -8.39
N VAL A 174 -7.22 9.74 -7.23
CA VAL A 174 -8.61 9.86 -6.73
C VAL A 174 -8.78 10.85 -5.56
N ASP A 175 -7.68 11.34 -4.99
CA ASP A 175 -7.62 12.30 -3.88
C ASP A 175 -7.04 13.65 -4.36
N PRO A 176 -7.90 14.65 -4.67
CA PRO A 176 -7.45 15.95 -5.19
C PRO A 176 -6.54 16.72 -4.23
N GLU A 177 -6.67 16.54 -2.92
CA GLU A 177 -5.85 17.24 -1.93
C GLU A 177 -4.42 16.68 -1.94
N LEU A 178 -4.28 15.35 -1.96
CA LEU A 178 -2.98 14.70 -2.08
C LEU A 178 -2.30 15.05 -3.41
N LYS A 179 -3.07 15.07 -4.51
CA LYS A 179 -2.56 15.49 -5.81
C LYS A 179 -2.06 16.93 -5.78
N ALA A 180 -2.82 17.84 -5.18
CA ALA A 180 -2.42 19.24 -5.03
C ALA A 180 -1.15 19.39 -4.19
N LEU A 181 -1.01 18.59 -3.13
CA LEU A 181 0.18 18.55 -2.29
C LEU A 181 1.42 18.10 -3.08
N TYR A 182 1.31 17.05 -3.89
CA TYR A 182 2.42 16.61 -4.76
C TYR A 182 2.80 17.65 -5.81
N LEU A 183 1.83 18.33 -6.42
CA LEU A 183 2.13 19.43 -7.37
C LEU A 183 2.78 20.63 -6.66
N ALA A 184 2.37 20.89 -5.41
CA ALA A 184 2.90 21.98 -4.60
C ALA A 184 4.28 21.67 -4.00
N SER A 185 4.72 20.41 -3.98
CA SER A 185 6.03 20.04 -3.41
C SER A 185 7.19 20.72 -4.13
N ARG A 186 7.06 20.94 -5.44
CA ARG A 186 8.06 21.61 -6.30
C ARG A 186 9.47 21.05 -6.12
N GLY A 187 9.58 19.73 -5.99
CA GLY A 187 10.86 19.03 -5.84
C GLY A 187 11.40 18.95 -4.41
N ARG A 188 10.67 19.44 -3.40
CA ARG A 188 11.00 19.17 -1.99
C ARG A 188 10.87 17.68 -1.69
N LYS A 189 11.80 17.14 -0.88
CA LYS A 189 11.76 15.76 -0.42
C LYS A 189 10.70 15.56 0.67
N PHE A 190 9.91 14.51 0.59
CA PHE A 190 9.01 14.11 1.67
C PHE A 190 9.76 13.34 2.77
N VAL A 191 9.47 13.63 4.04
CA VAL A 191 10.15 13.01 5.20
C VAL A 191 9.15 12.62 6.27
N GLU A 192 9.00 11.32 6.52
CA GLU A 192 8.19 10.84 7.65
C GLU A 192 9.03 10.89 8.94
N GLY A 193 8.61 11.69 9.92
CA GLY A 193 9.30 11.87 11.19
C GLY A 193 8.64 11.11 12.34
N SER A 194 8.90 9.80 12.40
CA SER A 194 8.51 8.92 13.50
C SER A 194 9.74 8.42 14.26
N ARG A 195 9.77 8.60 15.60
CA ARG A 195 10.82 8.07 16.48
C ARG A 195 10.87 6.54 16.52
N ASN A 196 9.74 5.89 16.26
CA ASN A 196 9.56 4.45 16.48
C ASN A 196 9.69 3.63 15.19
N ASP A 197 9.99 4.26 14.06
CA ASP A 197 10.12 3.60 12.76
C ASP A 197 11.40 4.07 12.06
N CYS A 198 12.32 3.14 11.79
CA CYS A 198 13.57 3.39 11.08
C CYS A 198 13.57 2.78 9.67
N VAL A 199 12.45 2.23 9.21
CA VAL A 199 12.31 1.65 7.86
C VAL A 199 11.51 2.60 6.99
N TRP A 200 10.32 3.00 7.43
CA TRP A 200 9.43 3.87 6.67
C TRP A 200 9.65 5.35 6.97
N ALA A 201 10.21 5.65 8.14
CA ALA A 201 10.54 6.98 8.63
C ALA A 201 12.04 7.14 8.93
N VAL A 202 12.44 8.35 9.34
CA VAL A 202 13.85 8.70 9.62
C VAL A 202 14.31 8.39 11.05
N GLY A 203 13.46 7.81 11.90
CA GLY A 203 13.81 7.51 13.29
C GLY A 203 13.92 8.73 14.21
N LEU A 204 13.40 9.88 13.78
CA LEU A 204 13.37 11.14 14.53
C LEU A 204 11.95 11.71 14.56
N ASP A 205 11.69 12.57 15.53
CA ASP A 205 10.42 13.30 15.63
C ASP A 205 10.29 14.35 14.52
N TRP A 206 9.15 14.39 13.81
CA TRP A 206 8.92 15.34 12.72
C TRP A 206 8.98 16.82 13.15
N MET A 207 8.80 17.12 14.44
CA MET A 207 8.91 18.47 15.01
C MET A 207 10.27 18.76 15.64
N SER A 208 11.18 17.79 15.72
CA SER A 208 12.53 18.02 16.25
C SER A 208 13.33 18.93 15.32
N GLU A 209 14.19 19.79 15.87
CA GLU A 209 15.17 20.52 15.07
C GLU A 209 16.26 19.59 14.54
N GLU A 210 16.55 18.49 15.24
CA GLU A 210 17.57 17.50 14.80
C GLU A 210 17.22 16.89 13.44
N ILE A 211 15.94 16.76 13.09
CA ILE A 211 15.49 16.16 11.83
C ILE A 211 15.86 17.02 10.60
N LEU A 212 16.17 18.30 10.80
CA LEU A 212 16.56 19.21 9.71
C LEU A 212 17.94 18.89 9.14
N ASP A 213 18.77 18.19 9.90
CA ASP A 213 20.07 17.70 9.45
C ASP A 213 19.95 16.21 9.09
N GLU A 214 20.02 15.90 7.79
CA GLU A 214 19.92 14.53 7.27
C GLU A 214 20.97 13.58 7.91
N ARG A 215 22.09 14.11 8.44
CA ARG A 215 23.12 13.30 9.14
C ARG A 215 22.64 12.71 10.46
N ASN A 216 21.59 13.28 11.05
CA ASN A 216 21.01 12.76 12.29
C ASN A 216 20.00 11.63 12.04
N TRP A 217 19.61 11.40 10.78
CA TRP A 217 18.60 10.40 10.44
C TRP A 217 19.12 9.00 10.74
N ARG A 218 18.28 8.21 11.39
CA ARG A 218 18.59 6.83 11.85
C ARG A 218 17.78 5.79 11.09
N GLY A 219 16.98 6.23 10.12
CA GLY A 219 16.08 5.40 9.35
C GLY A 219 16.08 5.71 7.87
N MET A 220 15.45 4.83 7.10
CA MET A 220 15.53 4.82 5.63
C MET A 220 14.51 5.74 4.94
N ASN A 221 13.52 6.29 5.66
CA ASN A 221 12.49 7.18 5.08
C ASN A 221 11.76 6.61 3.84
N LYS A 222 11.54 5.28 3.77
CA LYS A 222 10.94 4.67 2.57
C LYS A 222 9.56 5.23 2.20
N LEU A 223 8.78 5.74 3.16
CA LEU A 223 7.48 6.35 2.85
C LEU A 223 7.67 7.71 2.16
N GLY A 224 8.60 8.53 2.66
CA GLY A 224 8.99 9.79 2.03
C GLY A 224 9.45 9.60 0.59
N GLU A 225 10.39 8.66 0.36
CA GLU A 225 10.86 8.31 -0.99
C GLU A 225 9.72 7.82 -1.90
N SER A 226 8.74 7.12 -1.33
CA SER A 226 7.56 6.67 -2.08
C SER A 226 6.68 7.84 -2.52
N HIS A 227 6.55 8.88 -1.70
CA HIS A 227 5.86 10.11 -2.07
C HIS A 227 6.63 10.91 -3.11
N ASP A 228 7.96 10.98 -3.00
CA ASP A 228 8.82 11.64 -4.00
C ASP A 228 8.62 11.00 -5.39
N ALA A 229 8.69 9.68 -5.46
CA ALA A 229 8.49 8.93 -6.69
C ALA A 229 7.06 9.09 -7.24
N ALA A 230 6.03 9.02 -6.38
CA ALA A 230 4.65 9.21 -6.81
C ALA A 230 4.40 10.63 -7.34
N ALA A 231 4.95 11.66 -6.68
CA ALA A 231 4.86 13.04 -7.13
C ALA A 231 5.52 13.22 -8.50
N LYS A 232 6.71 12.63 -8.71
CA LYS A 232 7.41 12.65 -10.00
C LYS A 232 6.58 12.01 -11.12
N ILE A 233 6.01 10.83 -10.89
CA ILE A 233 5.15 10.13 -11.87
C ILE A 233 3.98 11.03 -12.30
N LEU A 234 3.32 11.70 -11.34
CA LEU A 234 2.17 12.57 -11.62
C LEU A 234 2.55 13.90 -12.26
N LEU A 235 3.80 14.35 -12.10
CA LEU A 235 4.33 15.55 -12.75
C LEU A 235 4.79 15.27 -14.20
N CYS A 236 5.38 14.11 -14.47
CA CYS A 236 5.82 13.72 -15.82
C CYS A 236 4.67 13.26 -16.73
N GLY A 237 3.52 12.88 -16.17
CA GLY A 237 2.31 12.54 -16.93
C GLY A 237 1.46 13.74 -17.38
N LYS A 238 1.98 14.96 -17.24
CA LYS A 238 1.41 16.21 -17.76
C LYS A 238 2.32 16.78 -18.83
#